data_AF-A0A957BYX7-F1
#
_entry.id   AF-A0A957BYX7-F1
#
_cell.length_a   1.000
_cell.length_b   1.000
_cell.length_c   1.000
_cell.angle_alpha   90.00
_cell.angle_beta   90.00
_cell.angle_gamma   90.00
#
_symmetry.space_group_name_H-M   'P 1'
#
loop_
_entity.id
_entity.type
_entity.pdbx_description
1 polymer ?
#
loop_
_entity_poly.entity_id
_entity_poly.type
_entity_poly.pdbx_seq_one_letter_code
_entity_poly.pdbx_strand_id
1 'polypeptide(L)'
;WSKDEILADAWHEAFFGHTLIDNLGGFIVLGLLLVAAGFTAFYMWRQIQMVFFGEPRSDAADHAPESTLWMTVPLMILGLGATFIGLINVPKGAWPFTAFYEEYAFKHFLESTIPSITTGESLYFNWLLAGIATLLAFGAIALAHSIYAGNKAVVNRDEHNLGDDPLFVNRGTRQMWSFANARMYWDEFYGAVIEQPFNRAGDFLANVIDWNFLHDYFHDRVIKRGFDAVGNFLKEPIDLGLIDGIVNGVGRVVAFFSGRVRGIQTGYVRTYALTLLLGVVVVVLLMLVPLIQLALNGS
;
A
#
# COMPACT_ATOMS: atom_id res chain seq x y z
N TRP A 1 2.36 6.66 -37.41
CA TRP A 1 1.05 7.32 -37.47
C TRP A 1 0.72 8.09 -36.21
N SER A 2 0.44 7.44 -35.06
CA SER A 2 -0.02 8.17 -33.87
C SER A 2 0.92 9.29 -33.40
N LYS A 3 2.24 9.11 -33.46
CA LYS A 3 3.20 10.19 -33.14
C LYS A 3 3.21 11.32 -34.18
N ASP A 4 2.96 10.99 -35.43
CA ASP A 4 2.95 11.94 -36.55
C ASP A 4 1.74 12.87 -36.48
N GLU A 5 0.61 12.39 -35.95
CA GLU A 5 -0.61 13.19 -35.71
C GLU A 5 -0.34 14.28 -34.66
N ILE A 6 0.23 13.93 -33.51
CA ILE A 6 0.54 14.90 -32.45
C ILE A 6 1.55 15.95 -32.95
N LEU A 7 2.54 15.52 -33.75
CA LEU A 7 3.48 16.42 -34.40
C LEU A 7 2.77 17.33 -35.41
N ALA A 8 1.82 16.80 -36.18
CA ALA A 8 1.04 17.57 -37.15
C ALA A 8 0.14 18.62 -36.48
N ASP A 9 -0.48 18.29 -35.35
CA ASP A 9 -1.27 19.23 -34.55
C ASP A 9 -0.37 20.36 -34.03
N ALA A 10 0.78 20.02 -33.44
CA ALA A 10 1.74 21.02 -32.96
C ALA A 10 2.30 21.90 -34.10
N TRP A 11 2.51 21.30 -35.29
CA TRP A 11 2.91 22.04 -36.49
C TRP A 11 1.82 22.99 -36.96
N HIS A 12 0.56 22.56 -36.97
CA HIS A 12 -0.54 23.41 -37.38
C HIS A 12 -0.68 24.60 -36.44
N GLU A 13 -0.69 24.37 -35.14
CA GLU A 13 -0.72 25.45 -34.15
C GLU A 13 0.48 26.39 -34.26
N ALA A 14 1.67 25.87 -34.57
CA ALA A 14 2.89 26.68 -34.71
C ALA A 14 2.83 27.67 -35.89
N PHE A 15 2.25 27.27 -37.02
CA PHE A 15 2.29 28.04 -38.27
C PHE A 15 0.96 28.70 -38.64
N PHE A 16 -0.16 28.20 -38.12
CA PHE A 16 -1.51 28.64 -38.46
C PHE A 16 -2.37 28.98 -37.22
N GLY A 17 -1.76 29.04 -36.04
CA GLY A 17 -2.44 29.41 -34.80
C GLY A 17 -3.09 30.80 -34.90
N HIS A 18 -4.26 30.95 -34.28
CA HIS A 18 -5.08 32.16 -34.39
C HIS A 18 -4.46 33.39 -33.71
N THR A 19 -3.63 33.18 -32.68
CA THR A 19 -2.92 34.25 -31.98
C THR A 19 -1.41 34.04 -32.00
N LEU A 20 -0.66 35.10 -31.67
CA LEU A 20 0.80 35.01 -31.52
C LEU A 20 1.19 34.03 -30.39
N ILE A 21 0.38 33.93 -29.34
CA ILE A 21 0.62 33.05 -28.21
C ILE A 21 0.46 31.59 -28.63
N ASP A 22 -0.57 31.29 -29.43
CA ASP A 22 -0.81 29.93 -29.95
C ASP A 22 0.34 29.48 -30.84
N ASN A 23 0.78 30.34 -31.76
CA ASN A 23 1.94 30.06 -32.63
C ASN A 23 3.21 29.80 -31.81
N LEU A 24 3.48 30.64 -30.80
CA LEU A 24 4.65 30.44 -29.91
C LEU A 24 4.54 29.11 -29.14
N GLY A 25 3.36 28.80 -28.61
CA GLY A 25 3.08 27.53 -27.94
C GLY A 25 3.32 26.34 -28.86
N GLY A 26 2.80 26.41 -30.08
CA GLY A 26 3.00 25.40 -31.12
C GLY A 26 4.48 25.18 -31.44
N PHE A 27 5.27 26.23 -31.64
CA PHE A 27 6.71 26.11 -31.89
C PHE A 27 7.46 25.46 -30.72
N ILE A 28 7.13 25.84 -29.48
CA ILE A 28 7.73 25.26 -28.28
C ILE A 28 7.41 23.77 -28.19
N VAL A 29 6.14 23.41 -28.32
CA VAL A 29 5.68 22.01 -28.25
C VAL A 29 6.28 21.18 -29.38
N LEU A 30 6.24 21.67 -30.61
CA LEU A 30 6.83 21.00 -31.78
C LEU A 30 8.33 20.76 -31.57
N GLY A 31 9.07 21.76 -31.11
CA GLY A 31 10.50 21.64 -30.81
C GLY A 31 10.77 20.58 -29.74
N LEU A 32 10.02 20.61 -28.64
CA LEU A 32 10.13 19.63 -27.56
C LEU A 32 9.81 18.21 -28.04
N LEU A 33 8.75 18.03 -28.85
CA LEU A 33 8.36 16.73 -29.39
C LEU A 33 9.40 16.17 -30.36
N LEU A 34 9.99 17.00 -31.22
CA LEU A 34 11.08 16.58 -32.11
C LEU A 34 12.33 16.18 -31.32
N VAL A 35 12.72 16.97 -30.32
CA VAL A 35 13.83 16.63 -29.41
C VAL A 35 13.54 15.31 -28.69
N ALA A 36 12.32 15.13 -28.18
CA ALA A 36 11.89 13.90 -27.52
C ALA A 36 11.91 12.69 -28.48
N ALA A 37 11.50 12.86 -29.74
CA ALA A 37 11.58 11.82 -30.77
C ALA A 37 13.03 11.41 -31.05
N GLY A 38 13.94 12.38 -31.17
CA GLY A 38 15.37 12.14 -31.32
C GLY A 38 15.96 11.39 -30.13
N PHE A 39 15.69 11.85 -28.90
CA PHE A 39 16.12 11.14 -27.69
C PHE A 39 15.51 9.73 -27.60
N THR A 40 14.26 9.55 -28.03
CA THR A 40 13.60 8.24 -28.06
C THR A 40 14.34 7.25 -28.94
N ALA A 41 14.64 7.67 -30.17
CA ALA A 41 15.41 6.85 -31.09
C ALA A 41 16.82 6.56 -30.55
N PHE A 42 17.48 7.56 -29.96
CA PHE A 42 18.80 7.42 -29.35
C PHE A 42 18.81 6.41 -28.20
N TYR A 43 17.94 6.57 -27.19
CA TYR A 43 17.98 5.72 -26.00
C TYR A 43 17.54 4.29 -26.29
N MET A 44 16.54 4.09 -27.16
CA MET A 44 16.10 2.75 -27.56
C MET A 44 17.20 2.00 -28.30
N TRP A 45 17.88 2.67 -29.23
CA TRP A 45 18.99 2.06 -29.95
C TRP A 45 20.18 1.78 -29.04
N ARG A 46 20.51 2.72 -28.13
CA ARG A 46 21.51 2.52 -27.07
C ARG A 46 21.20 1.26 -26.26
N GLN A 47 19.95 1.06 -25.83
CA GLN A 47 19.55 -0.13 -25.09
C GLN A 47 19.74 -1.42 -25.90
N ILE A 48 19.33 -1.42 -27.18
CA ILE A 48 19.48 -2.57 -28.07
C ILE A 48 20.97 -2.94 -28.22
N GLN A 49 21.84 -1.95 -28.49
CA GLN A 49 23.28 -2.17 -28.63
C GLN A 49 23.90 -2.73 -27.35
N MET A 50 23.57 -2.15 -26.20
CA MET A 50 24.14 -2.54 -24.91
C MET A 50 23.72 -3.93 -24.43
N VAL A 51 22.50 -4.36 -24.78
CA VAL A 51 21.91 -5.62 -24.28
C VAL A 51 22.13 -6.78 -25.25
N PHE A 52 21.98 -6.56 -26.56
CA PHE A 52 21.99 -7.66 -27.55
C PHE A 52 23.28 -7.78 -28.36
N PHE A 53 24.02 -6.69 -28.53
CA PHE A 53 25.21 -6.66 -29.40
C PHE A 53 26.53 -6.45 -28.64
N GLY A 54 26.46 -6.30 -27.32
CA GLY A 54 27.63 -6.19 -26.45
C GLY A 54 28.08 -7.54 -25.88
N GLU A 55 29.25 -7.55 -25.25
CA GLU A 55 29.74 -8.72 -24.52
C GLU A 55 28.94 -8.95 -23.21
N PRO A 56 28.68 -10.22 -22.83
CA PRO A 56 28.06 -10.54 -21.55
C PRO A 56 28.80 -9.92 -20.35
N ARG A 57 28.04 -9.35 -19.42
CA ARG A 57 28.56 -8.58 -18.27
C ARG A 57 28.50 -9.36 -16.95
N SER A 58 27.85 -10.51 -16.94
CA SER A 58 27.77 -11.42 -15.80
C SER A 58 27.71 -12.86 -16.28
N ASP A 59 28.15 -13.80 -15.45
CA ASP A 59 28.08 -15.23 -15.75
C ASP A 59 26.65 -15.69 -16.06
N ALA A 60 25.67 -15.08 -15.39
CA ALA A 60 24.25 -15.34 -15.63
C ALA A 60 23.79 -14.90 -17.03
N ALA A 61 24.35 -13.80 -17.56
CA ALA A 61 24.04 -13.34 -18.92
C ALA A 61 24.67 -14.26 -19.98
N ASP A 62 25.88 -14.77 -19.72
CA ASP A 62 26.59 -15.68 -20.62
C ASP A 62 25.89 -17.05 -20.74
N HIS A 63 25.25 -17.50 -19.66
CA HIS A 63 24.54 -18.78 -19.60
C HIS A 63 23.00 -18.64 -19.72
N ALA A 64 22.50 -17.50 -20.19
CA ALA A 64 21.06 -17.26 -20.27
C ALA A 64 20.40 -18.20 -21.30
N PRO A 65 19.43 -19.05 -20.90
CA PRO A 65 18.74 -19.94 -21.83
C PRO A 65 17.70 -19.17 -22.67
N GLU A 66 17.32 -19.75 -23.80
CA GLU A 66 16.20 -19.23 -24.61
C GLU A 66 14.87 -19.25 -23.85
N SER A 67 13.99 -18.30 -24.19
CA SER A 67 12.69 -18.17 -23.53
C SER A 67 11.74 -19.31 -23.88
N THR A 68 11.01 -19.82 -22.89
CA THR A 68 9.99 -20.85 -23.07
C THR A 68 8.82 -20.36 -23.93
N LEU A 69 8.11 -21.30 -24.57
CA LEU A 69 6.95 -20.99 -25.42
C LEU A 69 5.87 -20.14 -24.73
N TRP A 70 5.69 -20.30 -23.42
CA TRP A 70 4.72 -19.53 -22.65
C TRP A 70 5.05 -18.03 -22.52
N MET A 71 6.30 -17.64 -22.78
CA MET A 71 6.70 -16.24 -22.91
C MET A 71 6.72 -15.81 -24.37
N THR A 72 7.26 -16.65 -25.25
CA THR A 72 7.44 -16.32 -26.68
C THR A 72 6.10 -16.14 -27.40
N VAL A 73 5.11 -17.00 -27.15
CA VAL A 73 3.80 -16.92 -27.82
C VAL A 73 3.06 -15.61 -27.50
N PRO A 74 2.90 -15.20 -26.22
CA PRO A 74 2.34 -13.89 -25.90
C PRO A 74 3.11 -12.73 -26.55
N LEU A 75 4.44 -12.75 -26.55
CA LEU A 75 5.26 -11.70 -27.17
C LEU A 75 5.05 -11.62 -28.70
N MET A 76 4.93 -12.76 -29.38
CA MET A 76 4.61 -12.79 -30.82
C MET A 76 3.22 -12.22 -31.11
N ILE A 77 2.21 -12.58 -30.31
CA ILE A 77 0.85 -12.05 -30.44
C ILE A 77 0.87 -10.52 -30.25
N LEU A 78 1.57 -10.03 -29.22
CA LEU A 78 1.69 -8.60 -28.96
C LEU A 78 2.44 -7.87 -30.08
N GLY A 79 3.53 -8.44 -30.61
CA GLY A 79 4.31 -7.85 -31.70
C GLY A 79 3.51 -7.77 -33.01
N LEU A 80 2.81 -8.84 -33.36
CA LEU A 80 1.91 -8.87 -34.52
C LEU A 80 0.74 -7.88 -34.34
N GLY A 81 0.14 -7.86 -33.15
CA GLY A 81 -0.93 -6.93 -32.81
C GLY A 81 -0.50 -5.47 -32.91
N ALA A 82 0.67 -5.11 -32.38
CA ALA A 82 1.22 -3.75 -32.46
C ALA A 82 1.46 -3.32 -33.91
N THR A 83 1.98 -4.23 -34.75
CA THR A 83 2.21 -3.98 -36.18
C THR A 83 0.88 -3.82 -36.93
N PHE A 84 -0.10 -4.67 -36.64
CA PHE A 84 -1.42 -4.65 -37.27
C PHE A 84 -2.22 -3.40 -36.90
N ILE A 85 -2.29 -3.04 -35.61
CA ILE A 85 -2.95 -1.82 -35.14
C ILE A 85 -2.31 -0.59 -35.78
N GLY A 86 -0.97 -0.57 -35.86
CA GLY A 86 -0.26 0.43 -36.63
C GLY A 86 -0.70 0.49 -38.09
N LEU A 87 -0.79 -0.65 -38.79
CA LEU A 87 -1.13 -0.68 -40.20
C LEU A 87 -2.55 -0.18 -40.50
N ILE A 88 -3.54 -0.49 -39.65
CA ILE A 88 -4.94 -0.09 -39.87
C ILE A 88 -5.25 1.36 -39.46
N ASN A 89 -4.44 1.97 -38.59
CA ASN A 89 -4.64 3.36 -38.15
C ASN A 89 -3.93 4.36 -39.08
N VAL A 90 -4.28 4.31 -40.37
CA VAL A 90 -3.68 5.16 -41.41
C VAL A 90 -4.23 6.58 -41.31
N PRO A 91 -3.38 7.62 -41.25
CA PRO A 91 -3.84 8.99 -41.19
C PRO A 91 -4.33 9.49 -42.55
N LYS A 92 -5.21 10.50 -42.52
CA LYS A 92 -5.81 11.08 -43.73
C LYS A 92 -4.75 11.66 -44.66
N GLY A 93 -4.84 11.33 -45.95
CA GLY A 93 -3.87 11.80 -46.96
C GLY A 93 -2.52 11.08 -46.98
N ALA A 94 -2.33 10.00 -46.21
CA ALA A 94 -1.16 9.13 -46.29
C ALA A 94 -1.22 8.18 -47.50
N TRP A 95 -1.29 8.73 -48.71
CA TRP A 95 -1.18 7.95 -49.96
C TRP A 95 0.19 7.24 -50.06
N PRO A 96 0.28 5.94 -50.40
CA PRO A 96 -0.76 5.08 -50.99
C PRO A 96 -1.57 4.24 -49.99
N PHE A 97 -1.33 4.34 -48.69
CA PHE A 97 -1.96 3.47 -47.69
C PHE A 97 -3.48 3.68 -47.62
N THR A 98 -3.94 4.91 -47.79
CA THR A 98 -5.37 5.24 -47.87
C THR A 98 -6.08 4.66 -49.11
N ALA A 99 -5.34 4.10 -50.08
CA ALA A 99 -5.91 3.37 -51.20
C ALA A 99 -6.38 1.95 -50.81
N PHE A 100 -5.81 1.39 -49.75
CA PHE A 100 -6.03 0.01 -49.31
C PHE A 100 -6.73 -0.08 -47.96
N TYR A 101 -6.61 0.95 -47.12
CA TYR A 101 -7.13 0.99 -45.77
C TYR A 101 -8.03 2.21 -45.55
N GLU A 102 -9.06 2.04 -44.73
CA GLU A 102 -9.91 3.13 -44.26
C GLU A 102 -9.10 4.08 -43.37
N GLU A 103 -9.26 5.38 -43.59
CA GLU A 103 -8.59 6.42 -42.79
C GLU A 103 -9.05 6.32 -41.33
N TYR A 104 -8.10 6.32 -40.39
CA TYR A 104 -8.37 6.34 -38.95
C TYR A 104 -9.29 5.24 -38.43
N ALA A 105 -9.35 4.08 -39.09
CA ALA A 105 -10.27 2.99 -38.73
C ALA A 105 -10.27 2.61 -37.24
N PHE A 106 -9.08 2.58 -36.62
CA PHE A 106 -8.95 2.30 -35.19
C PHE A 106 -9.40 3.46 -34.30
N LYS A 107 -9.09 4.71 -34.67
CA LYS A 107 -9.56 5.89 -33.93
C LYS A 107 -11.08 6.00 -33.98
N HIS A 108 -11.69 5.80 -35.15
CA HIS A 108 -13.15 5.76 -35.30
C HIS A 108 -13.81 4.66 -34.46
N PHE A 109 -13.19 3.48 -34.38
CA PHE A 109 -13.64 2.43 -33.46
C PHE A 109 -13.63 2.91 -32.00
N LEU A 110 -12.57 3.60 -31.56
CA LEU A 110 -12.43 4.10 -30.18
C LEU A 110 -13.32 5.31 -29.86
N GLU A 111 -13.64 6.15 -30.84
CA GLU A 111 -14.52 7.32 -30.67
C GLU A 111 -15.89 6.93 -30.07
N SER A 112 -16.38 5.71 -30.38
CA SER A 112 -17.62 5.18 -29.80
C SER A 112 -17.59 5.03 -28.27
N THR A 113 -16.40 4.95 -27.67
CA THR A 113 -16.21 4.70 -26.24
C THR A 113 -15.83 5.96 -25.46
N ILE A 114 -15.35 7.01 -26.14
CA ILE A 114 -14.82 8.22 -25.49
C ILE A 114 -15.48 9.46 -26.12
N PRO A 115 -16.52 10.03 -25.47
CA PRO A 115 -17.28 11.18 -25.99
C PRO A 115 -16.47 12.47 -26.23
N SER A 116 -15.23 12.55 -25.73
CA SER A 116 -14.36 13.73 -25.77
C SER A 116 -13.25 13.69 -26.84
N ILE A 117 -13.20 12.67 -27.70
CA ILE A 117 -12.21 12.60 -28.81
C ILE A 117 -12.67 13.41 -30.05
N THR A 118 -13.90 13.93 -30.05
CA THR A 118 -14.60 14.52 -31.22
C THR A 118 -14.20 15.94 -31.63
N THR A 119 -13.12 16.55 -31.11
CA THR A 119 -12.84 17.99 -31.34
C THR A 119 -11.46 18.34 -31.91
N GLY A 120 -10.76 17.39 -32.53
CA GLY A 120 -9.65 17.74 -33.44
C GLY A 120 -10.10 17.50 -34.87
N GLU A 121 -10.16 18.53 -35.71
CA GLU A 121 -10.23 18.30 -37.16
C GLU A 121 -9.08 17.36 -37.52
N SER A 122 -9.37 16.18 -38.10
CA SER A 122 -8.34 15.24 -38.52
C SER A 122 -7.45 15.91 -39.58
N LEU A 123 -6.30 16.43 -39.13
CA LEU A 123 -5.35 17.11 -39.99
C LEU A 123 -4.79 16.14 -41.04
N TYR A 124 -4.54 16.67 -42.24
CA TYR A 124 -3.88 15.91 -43.29
C TYR A 124 -2.47 15.51 -42.86
N PHE A 125 -2.08 14.29 -43.24
CA PHE A 125 -0.75 13.77 -42.99
C PHE A 125 0.32 14.68 -43.62
N ASN A 126 1.20 15.22 -42.79
CA ASN A 126 2.26 16.11 -43.21
C ASN A 126 3.53 15.31 -43.58
N TRP A 127 3.69 15.02 -44.88
CA TRP A 127 4.84 14.29 -45.43
C TRP A 127 6.19 14.95 -45.12
N LEU A 128 6.25 16.28 -45.13
CA LEU A 128 7.48 17.00 -44.83
C LEU A 128 7.89 16.77 -43.38
N LEU A 129 6.94 16.92 -42.46
CA LEU A 129 7.16 16.72 -41.03
C LEU A 129 7.53 15.26 -40.72
N ALA A 130 6.82 14.30 -41.31
CA ALA A 130 7.13 12.89 -41.17
C ALA A 130 8.54 12.57 -41.69
N GLY A 131 8.94 13.16 -42.82
CA GLY A 131 10.28 13.04 -43.37
C GLY A 131 11.35 13.61 -42.44
N ILE A 132 11.14 14.82 -41.90
CA ILE A 132 12.04 15.46 -40.94
C ILE A 132 12.17 14.62 -39.67
N ALA A 133 11.06 14.17 -39.09
CA ALA A 133 11.04 13.36 -37.88
C ALA A 133 11.75 12.00 -38.09
N THR A 134 11.53 11.38 -39.26
CA THR A 134 12.18 10.12 -39.65
C THR A 134 13.69 10.30 -39.82
N LEU A 135 14.12 11.35 -40.52
CA LEU A 135 15.54 11.66 -40.68
C LEU A 135 16.21 11.98 -39.33
N LEU A 136 15.53 12.71 -38.45
CA LEU A 136 16.00 12.98 -37.10
C LEU A 136 16.17 11.69 -36.30
N ALA A 137 15.19 10.78 -36.37
CA ALA A 137 15.26 9.48 -35.71
C ALA A 137 16.41 8.62 -36.23
N PHE A 138 16.60 8.53 -37.55
CA PHE A 138 17.74 7.82 -38.15
C PHE A 138 19.08 8.47 -37.80
N GLY A 139 19.16 9.81 -37.78
CA GLY A 139 20.34 10.54 -37.34
C GLY A 139 20.69 10.24 -35.88
N ALA A 140 19.68 10.20 -35.00
CA ALA A 140 19.86 9.84 -33.60
C ALA A 140 20.27 8.37 -33.40
N ILE A 141 19.72 7.45 -34.20
CA ILE A 141 20.13 6.03 -34.25
C ILE A 141 21.59 5.92 -34.71
N ALA A 142 21.97 6.61 -35.78
CA ALA A 142 23.35 6.61 -36.28
C ALA A 142 24.32 7.19 -35.24
N LEU A 143 23.93 8.26 -34.56
CA LEU A 143 24.69 8.85 -33.44
C LEU A 143 24.87 7.81 -32.32
N ALA A 144 23.78 7.20 -31.84
CA ALA A 144 23.83 6.16 -30.81
C ALA A 144 24.70 4.98 -31.24
N HIS A 145 24.55 4.51 -32.49
CA HIS A 145 25.36 3.44 -33.03
C HIS A 145 26.85 3.80 -33.03
N SER A 146 27.21 5.02 -33.44
CA SER A 146 28.63 5.44 -33.46
C SER A 146 29.28 5.46 -32.08
N ILE A 147 28.49 5.69 -31.02
CA ILE A 147 28.96 5.71 -29.62
C ILE A 147 28.99 4.30 -29.02
N TYR A 148 27.94 3.50 -29.22
CA TYR A 148 27.71 2.24 -28.47
C TYR A 148 27.97 0.96 -29.27
N ALA A 149 28.21 1.01 -30.59
CA ALA A 149 28.38 -0.20 -31.39
C ALA A 149 29.69 -0.95 -31.07
N GLY A 150 29.59 -2.29 -31.07
CA GLY A 150 30.69 -3.21 -30.79
C GLY A 150 31.21 -3.08 -29.35
N ASN A 151 32.51 -3.24 -29.16
CA ASN A 151 33.14 -3.24 -27.83
C ASN A 151 33.28 -1.83 -27.21
N LYS A 152 32.61 -0.81 -27.77
CA LYS A 152 32.63 0.57 -27.27
C LYS A 152 31.50 0.87 -26.30
N ALA A 153 30.53 -0.03 -26.14
CA ALA A 153 29.36 0.17 -25.31
C ALA A 153 29.69 0.47 -23.83
N VAL A 154 30.86 0.01 -23.37
CA VAL A 154 31.35 0.15 -21.99
C VAL A 154 32.86 0.37 -22.02
N VAL A 155 33.36 1.26 -21.16
CA VAL A 155 34.78 1.64 -21.05
C VAL A 155 35.29 1.32 -19.64
N ASN A 156 36.61 1.13 -19.47
CA ASN A 156 37.26 0.87 -18.17
C ASN A 156 36.70 -0.35 -17.42
N ARG A 157 36.39 -1.44 -18.13
CA ARG A 157 35.99 -2.70 -17.52
C ARG A 157 37.19 -3.36 -16.83
N ASP A 158 37.03 -3.74 -15.57
CA ASP A 158 37.96 -4.55 -14.82
C ASP A 158 37.22 -5.64 -14.01
N GLU A 159 37.94 -6.43 -13.23
CA GLU A 159 37.36 -7.53 -12.43
C GLU A 159 36.36 -7.04 -11.35
N HIS A 160 36.45 -5.77 -10.92
CA HIS A 160 35.65 -5.19 -9.84
C HIS A 160 34.63 -4.14 -10.35
N ASN A 161 34.75 -3.69 -11.60
CA ASN A 161 33.91 -2.69 -12.23
C ASN A 161 33.22 -3.26 -13.48
N LEU A 162 31.88 -3.29 -13.43
CA LEU A 162 31.01 -3.66 -14.55
C LEU A 162 31.13 -2.70 -15.76
N GLY A 163 31.86 -1.60 -15.57
CA GLY A 163 32.37 -0.68 -16.57
C GLY A 163 31.52 0.57 -16.75
N ASP A 164 32.18 1.64 -17.18
CA ASP A 164 31.62 2.99 -17.26
C ASP A 164 30.93 3.25 -18.61
N ASP A 165 29.90 4.10 -18.59
CA ASP A 165 29.26 4.56 -19.81
C ASP A 165 30.18 5.50 -20.63
N PRO A 166 30.29 5.33 -21.96
CA PRO A 166 31.12 6.19 -22.81
C PRO A 166 30.82 7.69 -22.68
N LEU A 167 29.55 8.06 -22.45
CA LEU A 167 29.14 9.45 -22.26
C LEU A 167 29.59 10.02 -20.91
N PHE A 168 29.82 9.18 -19.91
CA PHE A 168 30.38 9.60 -18.63
C PHE A 168 31.89 9.84 -18.71
N VAL A 169 32.61 8.98 -19.44
CA VAL A 169 34.08 9.07 -19.59
C VAL A 169 34.46 10.31 -20.41
N ASN A 170 33.68 10.67 -21.42
CA ASN A 170 33.92 11.86 -22.23
C ASN A 170 33.66 13.14 -21.42
N ARG A 171 34.70 13.98 -21.25
CA ARG A 171 34.64 15.24 -20.50
C ARG A 171 33.55 16.19 -20.98
N GLY A 172 33.26 16.23 -22.28
CA GLY A 172 32.26 17.13 -22.85
C GLY A 172 30.82 16.75 -22.48
N THR A 173 30.53 15.46 -22.33
CA THR A 173 29.18 14.95 -22.04
C THR A 173 28.98 14.56 -20.58
N ARG A 174 30.07 14.43 -19.80
CA ARG A 174 30.05 13.96 -18.41
C ARG A 174 29.06 14.71 -17.52
N GLN A 175 29.02 16.05 -17.62
CA GLN A 175 28.13 16.86 -16.77
C GLN A 175 26.66 16.57 -17.07
N MET A 176 26.26 16.65 -18.35
CA MET A 176 24.88 16.34 -18.76
C MET A 176 24.51 14.90 -18.44
N TRP A 177 25.43 13.95 -18.65
CA TRP A 177 25.21 12.56 -18.27
C TRP A 177 24.99 12.41 -16.77
N SER A 178 25.83 13.03 -15.93
CA SER A 178 25.69 12.94 -14.46
C SER A 178 24.39 13.54 -13.96
N PHE A 179 23.95 14.64 -14.55
CA PHE A 179 22.67 15.27 -14.26
C PHE A 179 21.49 14.38 -14.65
N ALA A 180 21.50 13.82 -15.87
CA ALA A 180 20.46 12.91 -16.33
C ALA A 180 20.44 11.58 -15.55
N ASN A 181 21.61 11.02 -15.22
CA ASN A 181 21.75 9.79 -14.45
C ASN A 181 21.28 9.98 -12.99
N ALA A 182 21.43 11.18 -12.42
CA ALA A 182 20.84 11.57 -11.15
C ALA A 182 19.33 11.86 -11.24
N ARG A 183 18.63 11.43 -12.31
CA ARG A 183 17.20 11.69 -12.54
C ARG A 183 16.84 13.18 -12.43
N MET A 184 17.77 14.04 -12.86
CA MET A 184 17.67 15.51 -12.77
C MET A 184 17.48 16.03 -11.34
N TYR A 185 17.89 15.26 -10.33
CA TYR A 185 17.71 15.52 -8.90
C TYR A 185 16.25 15.60 -8.43
N TRP A 186 15.30 15.05 -9.21
CA TRP A 186 13.89 15.06 -8.84
C TRP A 186 13.58 14.22 -7.61
N ASP A 187 14.28 13.10 -7.42
CA ASP A 187 14.09 12.21 -6.28
C ASP A 187 14.56 12.91 -4.98
N GLU A 188 15.73 13.56 -5.01
CA GLU A 188 16.27 14.31 -3.88
C GLU A 188 15.41 15.53 -3.55
N PHE A 189 14.92 16.23 -4.58
CA PHE A 189 14.00 17.35 -4.41
C PHE A 189 12.68 16.89 -3.77
N TYR A 190 12.06 15.84 -4.31
CA TYR A 190 10.83 15.28 -3.76
C TYR A 190 11.02 14.82 -2.31
N GLY A 191 12.12 14.10 -2.05
CA GLY A 191 12.49 13.65 -0.72
C GLY A 191 12.64 14.80 0.27
N ALA A 192 13.34 15.86 -0.13
CA ALA A 192 13.61 17.00 0.75
C ALA A 192 12.38 17.90 0.98
N VAL A 193 11.59 18.15 -0.06
CA VAL A 193 10.50 19.15 -0.03
C VAL A 193 9.17 18.54 0.36
N ILE A 194 8.90 17.30 0.00
CA ILE A 194 7.59 16.66 0.19
C ILE A 194 7.69 15.55 1.22
N GLU A 195 8.54 14.55 0.99
CA GLU A 195 8.58 13.33 1.80
C GLU A 195 9.02 13.60 3.25
N GLN A 196 10.17 14.27 3.46
CA GLN A 196 10.70 14.50 4.80
C GLN A 196 9.79 15.37 5.66
N PRO A 197 9.23 16.52 5.19
CA PRO A 197 8.29 17.29 5.99
C PRO A 197 7.01 16.50 6.31
N PHE A 198 6.51 15.72 5.36
CA PHE A 198 5.35 14.86 5.58
C PHE A 198 5.63 13.80 6.65
N ASN A 199 6.76 13.09 6.56
CA ASN A 199 7.15 12.10 7.55
C ASN A 199 7.35 12.72 8.94
N ARG A 200 7.99 13.89 9.04
CA ARG A 200 8.13 14.62 10.32
C ARG A 200 6.76 15.00 10.91
N ALA A 201 5.81 15.42 10.08
CA ALA A 201 4.45 15.70 10.53
C ALA A 201 3.74 14.41 10.99
N GLY A 202 3.90 13.32 10.24
CA GLY A 202 3.39 12.01 10.62
C GLY A 202 3.94 11.52 11.96
N ASP A 203 5.26 11.62 12.14
CA ASP A 203 5.95 11.26 13.39
C ASP A 203 5.50 12.12 14.57
N PHE A 204 5.25 13.42 14.34
CA PHE A 204 4.69 14.30 15.37
C PHE A 204 3.27 13.86 15.76
N LEU A 205 2.40 13.61 14.79
CA LEU A 205 1.02 13.16 15.06
C LEU A 205 1.01 11.82 15.80
N ALA A 206 1.81 10.85 15.35
CA ALA A 206 1.88 9.53 15.97
C ALA A 206 2.46 9.59 17.39
N ASN A 207 3.61 10.23 17.59
CA ASN A 207 4.29 10.18 18.88
C ASN A 207 3.69 11.16 19.89
N VAL A 208 3.35 12.39 19.46
CA VAL A 208 2.91 13.44 20.39
C VAL A 208 1.41 13.36 20.61
N ILE A 209 0.61 13.28 19.54
CA ILE A 209 -0.85 13.31 19.67
C ILE A 209 -1.38 11.94 20.05
N ASP A 210 -1.07 10.91 19.26
CA ASP A 210 -1.63 9.58 19.51
C ASP A 210 -1.01 8.93 20.75
N TRP A 211 0.31 8.78 20.79
CA TRP A 211 0.95 8.07 21.89
C TRP A 211 0.96 8.88 23.20
N ASN A 212 1.64 10.02 23.23
CA ASN A 212 1.83 10.76 24.48
C ASN A 212 0.53 11.35 25.04
N PHE A 213 -0.33 11.91 24.17
CA PHE A 213 -1.53 12.58 24.61
C PHE A 213 -2.74 11.64 24.72
N LEU A 214 -3.11 10.93 23.65
CA LEU A 214 -4.31 10.07 23.68
C LEU A 214 -4.09 8.81 24.51
N HIS A 215 -2.99 8.08 24.30
CA HIS A 215 -2.73 6.84 25.03
C HIS A 215 -2.26 7.09 26.48
N ASP A 216 -1.11 7.74 26.66
CA ASP A 216 -0.49 7.81 28.00
C ASP A 216 -1.21 8.78 28.95
N TYR A 217 -1.57 9.97 28.47
CA TYR A 217 -2.24 10.96 29.30
C TYR A 217 -3.74 10.67 29.42
N PHE A 218 -4.47 10.58 28.31
CA PHE A 218 -5.92 10.47 28.38
C PHE A 218 -6.38 9.06 28.77
N HIS A 219 -5.97 8.02 28.07
CA HIS A 219 -6.41 6.66 28.39
C HIS A 219 -5.83 6.17 29.73
N ASP A 220 -4.51 6.14 29.89
CA ASP A 220 -3.92 5.51 31.07
C ASP A 220 -4.07 6.36 32.34
N ARG A 221 -3.81 7.67 32.26
CA ARG A 221 -3.84 8.52 33.45
C ARG A 221 -5.24 9.02 33.79
N VAL A 222 -6.07 9.42 32.82
CA VAL A 222 -7.41 9.94 33.13
C VAL A 222 -8.41 8.78 33.27
N ILE A 223 -8.51 7.91 32.27
CA ILE A 223 -9.54 6.87 32.26
C ILE A 223 -9.17 5.72 33.20
N LYS A 224 -8.06 5.03 32.95
CA LYS A 224 -7.71 3.80 33.66
C LYS A 224 -7.46 4.05 35.15
N ARG A 225 -6.59 5.00 35.51
CA ARG A 225 -6.37 5.33 36.94
C ARG A 225 -7.63 5.86 37.62
N GLY A 226 -8.47 6.62 36.91
CA GLY A 226 -9.75 7.06 37.43
C GLY A 226 -10.66 5.88 37.75
N PHE A 227 -10.76 4.92 36.83
CA PHE A 227 -11.54 3.70 37.01
C PHE A 227 -10.97 2.81 38.11
N ASP A 228 -9.65 2.59 38.14
CA ASP A 228 -8.96 1.81 39.17
C ASP A 228 -9.15 2.45 40.56
N ALA A 229 -9.12 3.78 40.67
CA ALA A 229 -9.37 4.47 41.93
C ALA A 229 -10.80 4.21 42.44
N VAL A 230 -11.80 4.30 41.55
CA VAL A 230 -13.20 3.97 41.90
C VAL A 230 -13.34 2.50 42.24
N GLY A 231 -12.76 1.61 41.45
CA GLY A 231 -12.80 0.16 41.65
C GLY A 231 -12.15 -0.25 42.97
N ASN A 232 -10.98 0.29 43.29
CA ASN A 232 -10.30 0.05 44.56
C ASN A 232 -11.06 0.63 45.75
N PHE A 233 -11.68 1.82 45.60
CA PHE A 233 -12.56 2.37 46.63
C PHE A 233 -13.81 1.52 46.85
N LEU A 234 -14.34 0.82 45.85
CA LEU A 234 -15.44 -0.12 46.08
C LEU A 234 -14.91 -1.43 46.70
N LYS A 235 -13.77 -1.94 46.25
CA LYS A 235 -13.22 -3.21 46.70
C LYS A 235 -12.70 -3.19 48.13
N GLU A 236 -11.87 -2.22 48.48
CA GLU A 236 -11.14 -2.24 49.76
C GLU A 236 -12.07 -2.00 50.96
N PRO A 237 -12.79 -0.87 51.07
CA PRO A 237 -13.65 -0.62 52.23
C PRO A 237 -14.96 -1.40 52.20
N ILE A 238 -15.59 -1.62 51.03
CA ILE A 238 -16.90 -2.26 50.96
C ILE A 238 -16.77 -3.78 50.91
N ASP A 239 -16.07 -4.32 49.91
CA ASP A 239 -16.01 -5.78 49.72
C ASP A 239 -15.15 -6.44 50.81
N LEU A 240 -13.86 -6.10 50.89
CA LEU A 240 -12.94 -6.69 51.86
C LEU A 240 -13.19 -6.21 53.31
N GLY A 241 -13.71 -5.00 53.48
CA GLY A 241 -14.01 -4.44 54.80
C GLY A 241 -15.38 -4.88 55.31
N LEU A 242 -16.44 -4.32 54.73
CA LEU A 242 -17.80 -4.49 55.22
C LEU A 242 -18.36 -5.89 54.94
N ILE A 243 -18.35 -6.33 53.69
CA ILE A 243 -18.97 -7.60 53.29
C ILE A 243 -18.24 -8.76 53.94
N ASP A 244 -16.91 -8.81 53.79
CA ASP A 244 -16.10 -9.88 54.37
C ASP A 244 -16.14 -9.85 55.90
N GLY A 245 -16.20 -8.66 56.51
CA GLY A 245 -16.39 -8.49 57.94
C GLY A 245 -17.72 -9.07 58.44
N ILE A 246 -18.81 -8.86 57.70
CA ILE A 246 -20.14 -9.43 58.01
C ILE A 246 -20.11 -10.96 57.87
N VAL A 247 -19.60 -11.47 56.74
CA VAL A 247 -19.57 -12.93 56.47
C VAL A 247 -18.72 -13.66 57.51
N ASN A 248 -17.51 -13.16 57.80
CA ASN A 248 -16.64 -13.72 58.84
C ASN A 248 -17.24 -13.55 60.25
N GLY A 249 -18.03 -12.49 60.48
CA GLY A 249 -18.80 -12.30 61.70
C GLY A 249 -19.83 -13.40 61.91
N VAL A 250 -20.65 -13.67 60.89
CA VAL A 250 -21.63 -14.76 60.90
C VAL A 250 -20.94 -16.10 61.12
N GLY A 251 -19.84 -16.36 60.40
CA GLY A 251 -19.03 -17.57 60.58
C GLY A 251 -18.54 -17.76 62.02
N ARG A 252 -18.04 -16.70 62.67
CA ARG A 252 -17.61 -16.73 64.08
C ARG A 252 -18.76 -17.02 65.05
N VAL A 253 -19.94 -16.46 64.82
CA VAL A 253 -21.12 -16.71 65.65
C VAL A 253 -21.53 -18.19 65.54
N VAL A 254 -21.62 -18.72 64.32
CA VAL A 254 -21.95 -20.13 64.08
C VAL A 254 -20.88 -21.05 64.70
N ALA A 255 -19.60 -20.73 64.52
CA ALA A 255 -18.51 -21.49 65.12
C ALA A 255 -18.58 -21.51 66.66
N PHE A 256 -18.90 -20.36 67.28
CA PHE A 256 -19.08 -20.26 68.73
C PHE A 256 -20.23 -21.15 69.23
N PHE A 257 -21.40 -21.08 68.58
CA PHE A 257 -22.55 -21.91 68.96
C PHE A 257 -22.29 -23.41 68.73
N SER A 258 -21.67 -23.78 67.60
CA SER A 258 -21.31 -25.17 67.31
C SER A 258 -20.31 -25.72 68.32
N GLY A 259 -19.34 -24.92 68.78
CA GLY A 259 -18.40 -25.32 69.84
C GLY A 259 -19.10 -25.58 71.18
N ARG A 260 -20.09 -24.74 71.54
CA ARG A 260 -20.92 -24.95 72.74
C ARG A 260 -21.78 -26.20 72.65
N VAL A 261 -22.42 -26.43 71.50
CA VAL A 261 -23.25 -27.63 71.25
C VAL A 261 -22.39 -28.89 71.20
N ARG A 262 -21.18 -28.83 70.63
CA ARG A 262 -20.24 -29.96 70.58
C ARG A 262 -19.87 -30.44 71.99
N GLY A 263 -19.73 -29.53 72.96
CA GLY A 263 -19.45 -29.88 74.35
C GLY A 263 -20.57 -30.67 75.06
N ILE A 264 -21.80 -30.67 74.52
CA ILE A 264 -22.91 -31.47 75.05
C ILE A 264 -22.70 -32.97 74.74
N GLN A 265 -21.99 -33.30 73.66
CA GLN A 265 -21.68 -34.67 73.29
C GLN A 265 -20.38 -35.12 73.98
N THR A 266 -20.51 -35.72 75.16
CA THR A 266 -19.38 -36.14 76.02
C THR A 266 -18.90 -37.57 75.77
N GLY A 267 -19.56 -38.35 74.90
CA GLY A 267 -19.19 -39.74 74.57
C GLY A 267 -19.52 -40.78 75.65
N TYR A 268 -19.99 -40.36 76.83
CA TYR A 268 -20.38 -41.26 77.92
C TYR A 268 -21.80 -41.81 77.73
N VAL A 269 -21.91 -43.13 77.53
CA VAL A 269 -23.20 -43.85 77.35
C VAL A 269 -24.20 -43.58 78.49
N ARG A 270 -23.70 -43.39 79.73
CA ARG A 270 -24.53 -43.05 80.90
C ARG A 270 -25.28 -41.73 80.72
N THR A 271 -24.62 -40.71 80.16
CA THR A 271 -25.22 -39.40 79.92
C THR A 271 -26.32 -39.50 78.87
N TYR A 272 -26.11 -40.29 77.80
CA TYR A 272 -27.12 -40.52 76.77
C TYR A 272 -28.37 -41.24 77.29
N ALA A 273 -28.20 -42.28 78.12
CA ALA A 273 -29.32 -42.98 78.74
C ALA A 273 -30.17 -42.04 79.62
N LEU A 274 -29.51 -41.17 80.39
CA LEU A 274 -30.16 -40.17 81.24
C LEU A 274 -30.90 -39.11 80.40
N THR A 275 -30.31 -38.62 79.30
CA THR A 275 -30.96 -37.69 78.39
C THR A 275 -32.14 -38.30 77.64
N LEU A 276 -32.06 -39.59 77.28
CA LEU A 276 -33.16 -40.31 76.62
C LEU A 276 -34.33 -40.49 77.58
N LEU A 277 -34.06 -40.91 78.82
CA LEU A 277 -35.08 -41.06 79.86
C LEU A 277 -35.78 -39.72 80.13
N LEU A 278 -35.01 -38.64 80.34
CA LEU A 278 -35.55 -37.28 80.47
C LEU A 278 -36.36 -36.87 79.23
N GLY A 279 -35.87 -37.17 78.03
CA GLY A 279 -36.58 -36.89 76.78
C GLY A 279 -37.92 -37.61 76.69
N VAL A 280 -37.97 -38.89 77.06
CA VAL A 280 -39.22 -39.67 77.13
C VAL A 280 -40.17 -39.09 78.16
N VAL A 281 -39.67 -38.71 79.34
CA VAL A 281 -40.49 -38.06 80.37
C VAL A 281 -41.08 -36.74 79.86
N VAL A 282 -40.27 -35.90 79.22
CA VAL A 282 -40.73 -34.63 78.63
C VAL A 282 -41.76 -34.87 77.53
N VAL A 283 -41.54 -35.83 76.62
CA VAL A 283 -42.50 -36.16 75.56
C VAL A 283 -43.81 -36.68 76.14
N VAL A 284 -43.76 -37.56 77.15
CA VAL A 284 -44.95 -38.06 77.85
C VAL A 284 -45.68 -36.92 78.54
N LEU A 285 -44.97 -36.04 79.24
CA LEU A 285 -45.58 -34.85 79.85
C LEU A 285 -46.22 -33.96 78.78
N LEU A 286 -45.54 -33.64 77.68
CA LEU A 286 -46.07 -32.83 76.59
C LEU A 286 -47.28 -33.48 75.89
N MET A 287 -47.29 -34.81 75.76
CA MET A 287 -48.45 -35.57 75.26
C MET A 287 -49.60 -35.60 76.26
N LEU A 288 -49.29 -35.59 77.56
CA LEU A 288 -50.29 -35.53 78.62
C LEU A 288 -50.83 -34.13 78.84
N VAL A 289 -50.10 -33.05 78.53
CA VAL A 289 -50.60 -31.66 78.62
C VAL A 289 -51.96 -31.48 77.92
N PRO A 290 -52.16 -31.85 76.63
CA PRO A 290 -53.46 -31.72 75.98
C PRO A 290 -54.51 -32.64 76.59
N LEU A 291 -54.12 -33.80 77.12
CA LEU A 291 -55.03 -34.78 77.75
C LEU A 291 -55.50 -34.31 79.14
N ILE A 292 -54.61 -33.67 79.90
CA ILE A 292 -54.88 -33.00 81.18
C ILE A 292 -55.70 -31.73 80.93
N GLN A 293 -55.43 -30.97 79.86
CA GLN A 293 -56.27 -29.83 79.46
C GLN A 293 -57.69 -30.28 79.08
N LEU A 294 -57.83 -31.41 78.38
CA LEU A 294 -59.14 -32.02 78.11
C LEU A 294 -59.87 -32.49 79.38
N ALA A 295 -59.13 -33.01 80.36
CA ALA A 295 -59.71 -33.42 81.65
C ALA A 295 -60.06 -32.24 82.57
N LEU A 296 -59.29 -31.15 82.54
CA LEU A 296 -59.54 -29.93 83.33
C LEU A 296 -60.61 -29.02 82.71
N ASN A 297 -60.80 -29.06 81.39
CA ASN A 297 -61.87 -28.31 80.69
C ASN A 297 -63.13 -29.17 80.44
N GLY A 298 -63.15 -30.40 80.96
CA GLY A 298 -64.19 -31.42 80.74
C GLY A 298 -65.01 -31.76 81.99
N SER A 299 -65.25 -30.78 82.87
CA SER A 299 -66.30 -30.79 83.90
C SER A 299 -66.86 -29.38 84.07
#